data_AF-A0A117PXI3-F1
#
_entry.id   AF-A0A117PXI3-F1
#
_cell.length_a   1.000
_cell.length_b   1.000
_cell.length_c   1.000
_cell.angle_alpha   90.00
_cell.angle_beta   90.00
_cell.angle_gamma   90.00
#
_symmetry.space_group_name_H-M   'P 1'
#
loop_
_entity.id
_entity.type
_entity.pdbx_description
1 polymer ?
#
loop_
_entity_poly.entity_id
_entity_poly.type
_entity_poly.pdbx_seq_one_letter_code
_entity_poly.pdbx_strand_id
1 'polypeptide(L)'
;MKSDDFPDSGLPMLTAAQASHLHALAAPYVQDGHHYSLHNLAHSCRKVPEEHWPDLVAAHFARLQQASTGGESAEELLRGAHARLLPADSLTPELADALRYARVVADGLVFAYALDGPTSVRILTDRDVERAGLEELGRAAHANLMRVPVRHEEVPVEGRARLHSLYGDSPFVASKALFLSEAARLAVGEPLPDGGALVAVPTRHNLVYHPIADGSVVDAVNSLAAYALGAHEDGPGALSPRVYWWHRGSLTSLTVIDHDTLTFSLQPPPQLLDLMKGLVRLDRAGRLATRTVDNAPDLAELTHTTAESIAHLSQDPAGLGDAFASALALAHARCATDPRAAHVDTWDAWASAVQLGSALFTGAQPQECHLGENLVRQLPATSAEPPADARAWLDALYLAVVCRQQDRISRLCQVPLETLRQDDSVDEYVLHWIDTLQTYFSSRPMDDVVQKLLATMDTSMPDALTHAPKDFVNRIDYQPVALFHRLVARDHDAFAKALAEALAEHAGYWGESAAPRARVALGPLAMASLAYDYEFPIAPAQPYLPTYLLNRERIEEIP
;
A
#
# COMPACT_ATOMS: atom_id res chain seq x y z
N MET A 1 49.87 -1.47 2.85
CA MET A 1 48.85 -2.03 3.75
C MET A 1 49.27 -3.45 4.08
N LYS A 2 49.49 -3.75 5.37
CA LYS A 2 49.73 -5.14 5.83
C LYS A 2 48.39 -5.90 5.75
N SER A 3 48.41 -7.24 5.68
CA SER A 3 47.18 -8.04 5.68
C SER A 3 46.30 -7.81 6.92
N ASP A 4 46.88 -7.26 7.99
CA ASP A 4 46.25 -7.04 9.29
C ASP A 4 45.25 -5.87 9.34
N ASP A 5 45.20 -5.02 8.31
CA ASP A 5 44.29 -3.86 8.23
C ASP A 5 42.96 -4.16 7.52
N PHE A 6 42.78 -5.36 6.98
CA PHE A 6 41.52 -5.75 6.33
C PHE A 6 40.44 -6.14 7.35
N PRO A 7 39.15 -5.89 7.05
CA PRO A 7 38.03 -6.34 7.88
C PRO A 7 38.06 -7.87 8.04
N ASP A 8 37.78 -8.35 9.26
CA ASP A 8 37.67 -9.78 9.53
C ASP A 8 36.38 -10.38 8.90
N SER A 9 36.43 -11.62 8.41
CA SER A 9 35.28 -12.26 7.75
C SER A 9 34.18 -12.72 8.71
N GLY A 10 34.49 -12.95 9.99
CA GLY A 10 33.51 -13.32 11.03
C GLY A 10 33.06 -12.14 11.89
N LEU A 11 33.90 -11.11 12.01
CA LEU A 11 33.64 -9.87 12.74
C LEU A 11 33.98 -8.65 11.84
N PRO A 12 33.17 -8.35 10.81
CA PRO A 12 33.48 -7.35 9.78
C PRO A 12 33.64 -5.92 10.30
N MET A 13 33.19 -5.66 11.53
CA MET A 13 33.36 -4.38 12.22
C MET A 13 34.74 -4.18 12.87
N LEU A 14 35.61 -5.20 12.85
CA LEU A 14 36.96 -5.18 13.40
C LEU A 14 37.99 -5.55 12.31
N THR A 15 39.23 -5.09 12.46
CA THR A 15 40.34 -5.60 11.63
C THR A 15 40.68 -7.04 12.00
N ALA A 16 41.35 -7.80 11.12
CA ALA A 16 41.78 -9.16 11.41
C ALA A 16 42.64 -9.28 12.69
N ALA A 17 43.48 -8.28 12.96
CA ALA A 17 44.28 -8.22 14.20
C ALA A 17 43.41 -7.99 15.44
N GLN A 18 42.42 -7.09 15.34
CA GLN A 18 41.47 -6.79 16.42
C GLN A 18 40.55 -7.98 16.71
N ALA A 19 40.04 -8.65 15.69
CA ALA A 19 39.24 -9.86 15.85
C ALA A 19 40.05 -10.97 16.55
N SER A 20 41.31 -11.18 16.13
CA SER A 20 42.21 -12.14 16.78
C SER A 20 42.46 -11.81 18.26
N HIS A 21 42.64 -10.52 18.59
CA HIS A 21 42.80 -10.07 19.98
C HIS A 21 41.54 -10.34 20.81
N LEU A 22 40.35 -10.05 20.27
CA LEU A 22 39.08 -10.32 20.96
C LEU A 22 38.86 -11.82 21.21
N HIS A 23 39.17 -12.66 20.21
CA HIS A 23 39.11 -14.11 20.36
C HIS A 23 40.04 -14.62 21.47
N ALA A 24 41.26 -14.09 21.57
CA ALA A 24 42.19 -14.44 22.63
C ALA A 24 41.68 -14.04 24.03
N LEU A 25 41.06 -12.87 24.17
CA LEU A 25 40.46 -12.42 25.43
C LEU A 25 39.22 -13.24 25.83
N ALA A 26 38.44 -13.69 24.85
CA ALA A 26 37.25 -14.50 25.08
C ALA A 26 37.55 -15.98 25.36
N ALA A 27 38.68 -16.51 24.88
CA ALA A 27 39.04 -17.92 24.95
C ALA A 27 38.90 -18.57 26.36
N PRO A 28 39.27 -17.91 27.48
CA PRO A 28 39.10 -18.49 28.82
C PRO A 28 37.65 -18.73 29.22
N TYR A 29 36.70 -18.00 28.64
CA TYR A 29 35.28 -18.05 29.01
C TYR A 29 34.45 -18.99 28.12
N VAL A 30 35.02 -19.46 27.00
CA VAL A 30 34.35 -20.31 26.00
C VAL A 30 34.67 -21.80 26.21
N GLN A 31 35.57 -22.15 27.14
CA GLN A 31 36.01 -23.53 27.37
C GLN A 31 34.92 -24.46 27.98
N ASP A 32 33.83 -23.90 28.50
CA ASP A 32 32.75 -24.66 29.17
C ASP A 32 31.67 -25.22 28.22
N GLY A 33 31.95 -25.35 26.92
CA GLY A 33 31.01 -25.97 25.95
C GLY A 33 29.82 -25.09 25.55
N HIS A 34 29.80 -23.81 25.95
CA HIS A 34 28.81 -22.84 25.53
C HIS A 34 29.37 -21.95 24.41
N HIS A 35 28.83 -22.09 23.20
CA HIS A 35 29.17 -21.22 22.07
C HIS A 35 28.43 -19.89 22.17
N TYR A 36 29.11 -18.83 22.62
CA TYR A 36 28.56 -17.46 22.65
C TYR A 36 28.99 -16.68 21.41
N SER A 37 28.04 -16.03 20.72
CA SER A 37 28.36 -15.11 19.61
C SER A 37 29.11 -13.89 20.12
N LEU A 38 30.34 -13.66 19.62
CA LEU A 38 31.17 -12.51 19.97
C LEU A 38 30.75 -11.22 19.25
N HIS A 39 29.74 -11.28 18.38
CA HIS A 39 29.37 -10.14 17.52
C HIS A 39 28.93 -8.90 18.34
N ASN A 40 28.13 -9.10 19.40
CA ASN A 40 27.75 -8.00 20.32
C ASN A 40 28.94 -7.44 21.10
N LEU A 41 29.88 -8.31 21.47
CA LEU A 41 31.08 -7.94 22.21
C LEU A 41 32.00 -7.12 21.30
N ALA A 42 32.22 -7.56 20.06
CA ALA A 42 32.96 -6.84 19.03
C ALA A 42 32.39 -5.44 18.75
N HIS A 43 31.06 -5.31 18.63
CA HIS A 43 30.43 -4.00 18.44
C HIS A 43 30.61 -3.06 19.66
N SER A 44 30.68 -3.62 20.87
CA SER A 44 30.95 -2.85 22.09
C SER A 44 32.44 -2.46 22.19
N CYS A 45 33.32 -3.40 21.87
CA CYS A 45 34.77 -3.23 21.81
C CYS A 45 35.18 -2.15 20.79
N ARG A 46 34.52 -2.07 19.62
CA ARG A 46 34.76 -1.01 18.62
C ARG A 46 34.58 0.41 19.17
N LYS A 47 33.77 0.59 20.21
CA LYS A 47 33.44 1.91 20.79
C LYS A 47 34.40 2.36 21.89
N VAL A 48 35.36 1.51 22.28
CA VAL A 48 36.29 1.78 23.39
C VAL A 48 37.73 1.40 23.01
N PRO A 49 38.76 2.08 23.57
CA PRO A 49 40.16 1.72 23.31
C PRO A 49 40.49 0.27 23.72
N GLU A 50 41.38 -0.40 22.96
CA GLU A 50 41.74 -1.83 23.15
C GLU A 50 42.20 -2.19 24.57
N GLU A 51 42.83 -1.24 25.27
CA GLU A 51 43.26 -1.39 26.67
C GLU A 51 42.11 -1.69 27.66
N HIS A 52 40.87 -1.30 27.32
CA HIS A 52 39.66 -1.54 28.14
C HIS A 52 38.91 -2.82 27.76
N TRP A 53 39.34 -3.53 26.71
CA TRP A 53 38.67 -4.74 26.24
C TRP A 53 38.66 -5.87 27.27
N PRO A 54 39.75 -6.14 28.03
CA PRO A 54 39.75 -7.21 29.02
C PRO A 54 38.63 -7.08 30.07
N ASP A 55 38.41 -5.88 30.60
CA ASP A 55 37.37 -5.61 31.59
C ASP A 55 35.96 -5.74 30.98
N LEU A 56 35.79 -5.27 29.74
CA LEU A 56 34.52 -5.34 29.02
C LEU A 56 34.14 -6.80 28.72
N VAL A 57 35.12 -7.62 28.30
CA VAL A 57 34.98 -9.06 28.06
C VAL A 57 34.61 -9.78 29.35
N ALA A 58 35.36 -9.56 30.44
CA ALA A 58 35.09 -10.19 31.74
C ALA A 58 33.68 -9.84 32.26
N ALA A 59 33.28 -8.56 32.19
CA ALA A 59 31.96 -8.11 32.60
C ALA A 59 30.84 -8.70 31.74
N HIS A 60 31.08 -8.93 30.43
CA HIS A 60 30.12 -9.55 29.53
C HIS A 60 29.84 -11.01 29.92
N PHE A 61 30.89 -11.80 30.14
CA PHE A 61 30.73 -13.21 30.51
C PHE A 61 30.18 -13.39 31.93
N ALA A 62 30.54 -12.52 32.88
CA ALA A 62 29.94 -12.52 34.21
C ALA A 62 28.42 -12.30 34.18
N ARG A 63 27.93 -11.41 33.31
CA ARG A 63 26.48 -11.20 33.09
C ARG A 63 25.82 -12.43 32.47
N LEU A 64 26.45 -13.08 31.49
CA LEU A 64 25.93 -14.30 30.86
C LEU A 64 25.81 -15.47 31.85
N GLN A 65 26.79 -15.61 32.74
CA GLN A 65 26.79 -16.68 33.74
C GLN A 65 25.70 -16.47 34.81
N GLN A 66 25.43 -15.22 35.21
CA GLN A 66 24.31 -14.86 36.09
C GLN A 66 22.94 -15.02 35.40
N ALA A 67 22.87 -14.82 34.08
CA ALA A 67 21.65 -14.97 33.28
C ALA A 67 21.19 -16.44 33.11
N SER A 68 22.10 -17.40 33.31
CA SER A 68 21.91 -18.82 32.97
C SER A 68 21.25 -19.64 34.10
N THR A 69 21.12 -19.09 35.31
CA THR A 69 20.51 -19.82 36.43
C THR A 69 18.99 -19.80 36.30
N GLY A 70 18.42 -20.78 35.58
CA GLY A 70 16.97 -21.03 35.60
C GLY A 70 16.47 -21.40 37.00
N GLY A 71 15.15 -21.37 37.20
CA GLY A 71 14.52 -21.70 38.50
C GLY A 71 13.31 -20.84 38.85
N GLU A 72 12.89 -19.98 37.92
CA GLU A 72 11.73 -19.10 38.04
C GLU A 72 10.44 -19.92 38.14
N SER A 73 9.57 -19.46 39.02
CA SER A 73 8.19 -19.95 39.15
C SER A 73 7.37 -19.65 37.90
N ALA A 74 6.26 -20.38 37.71
CA ALA A 74 5.34 -20.11 36.60
C ALA A 74 4.88 -18.64 36.57
N GLU A 75 4.56 -18.05 37.73
CA GLU A 75 4.13 -16.65 37.82
C GLU A 75 5.22 -15.65 37.40
N GLU A 76 6.49 -15.91 37.76
CA GLU A 76 7.62 -15.08 37.35
C GLU A 76 7.86 -15.16 35.84
N LEU A 77 7.75 -16.36 35.27
CA LEU A 77 7.83 -16.57 33.83
C LEU A 77 6.73 -15.80 33.10
N LEU A 78 5.47 -15.94 33.52
CA LEU A 78 4.35 -15.23 32.90
C LEU A 78 4.51 -13.70 33.02
N ARG A 79 5.05 -13.19 34.13
CA ARG A 79 5.22 -11.74 34.32
C ARG A 79 6.28 -11.13 33.41
N GLY A 80 7.37 -11.85 33.13
CA GLY A 80 8.53 -11.30 32.40
C GLY A 80 8.72 -11.84 30.98
N ALA A 81 7.95 -12.85 30.55
CA ALA A 81 8.12 -13.46 29.25
C ALA A 81 7.72 -12.51 28.11
N HIS A 82 8.46 -12.58 27.00
CA HIS A 82 8.21 -11.87 25.76
C HIS A 82 8.38 -12.83 24.59
N ALA A 83 7.62 -12.58 23.52
CA ALA A 83 7.87 -13.20 22.22
C ALA A 83 9.12 -12.55 21.59
N ARG A 84 10.05 -13.38 21.10
CA ARG A 84 11.34 -12.92 20.60
C ARG A 84 11.68 -13.51 19.23
N LEU A 85 12.13 -12.64 18.33
CA LEU A 85 12.81 -13.02 17.10
C LEU A 85 14.31 -13.21 17.36
N LEU A 86 14.85 -14.31 16.84
CA LEU A 86 16.26 -14.65 16.85
C LEU A 86 16.78 -14.85 15.42
N PRO A 87 18.07 -14.56 15.15
CA PRO A 87 18.71 -14.95 13.89
C PRO A 87 18.68 -16.48 13.77
N ALA A 88 18.47 -17.00 12.56
CA ALA A 88 18.46 -18.45 12.31
C ALA A 88 19.75 -19.15 12.80
N ASP A 89 20.90 -18.51 12.63
CA ASP A 89 22.21 -19.04 13.02
C ASP A 89 22.40 -19.13 14.55
N SER A 90 21.49 -18.52 15.33
CA SER A 90 21.51 -18.63 16.79
C SER A 90 20.93 -19.96 17.30
N LEU A 91 20.24 -20.72 16.44
CA LEU A 91 19.66 -22.02 16.80
C LEU A 91 20.64 -23.15 16.49
N THR A 92 21.66 -23.34 17.35
CA THR A 92 22.58 -24.49 17.22
C THR A 92 21.83 -25.80 17.43
N PRO A 93 22.35 -26.96 16.96
CA PRO A 93 21.71 -28.26 17.17
C PRO A 93 21.36 -28.55 18.64
N GLU A 94 22.22 -28.14 19.57
CA GLU A 94 22.02 -28.33 21.01
C GLU A 94 20.89 -27.44 21.54
N LEU A 95 20.78 -26.20 21.04
CA LEU A 95 19.67 -25.29 21.38
C LEU A 95 18.36 -25.75 20.75
N ALA A 96 18.38 -26.29 19.54
CA ALA A 96 17.20 -26.83 18.87
C ALA A 96 16.57 -27.99 19.67
N ASP A 97 17.39 -28.87 20.25
CA ASP A 97 16.92 -29.97 21.10
C ASP A 97 16.25 -29.50 22.40
N ALA A 98 16.67 -28.34 22.94
CA ALA A 98 16.14 -27.73 24.16
C ALA A 98 14.95 -26.79 23.92
N LEU A 99 14.70 -26.43 22.67
CA LEU A 99 13.72 -25.42 22.22
C LEU A 99 12.79 -26.02 21.16
N ARG A 100 12.22 -27.20 21.39
CA ARG A 100 11.34 -27.86 20.41
C ARG A 100 10.08 -27.06 20.08
N TYR A 101 9.66 -26.16 20.97
CA TYR A 101 8.56 -25.23 20.69
C TYR A 101 8.94 -24.10 19.70
N ALA A 102 10.23 -23.80 19.53
CA ALA A 102 10.70 -22.75 18.64
C ALA A 102 10.40 -23.12 17.19
N ARG A 103 10.10 -22.11 16.37
CA ARG A 103 9.76 -22.33 14.96
C ARG A 103 10.39 -21.28 14.07
N VAL A 104 10.80 -21.68 12.88
CA VAL A 104 11.16 -20.75 11.81
C VAL A 104 9.90 -20.02 11.39
N VAL A 105 9.89 -18.69 11.52
CA VAL A 105 8.74 -17.86 11.14
C VAL A 105 8.88 -17.30 9.73
N ALA A 106 10.11 -17.12 9.28
CA ALA A 106 10.51 -16.76 7.92
C ALA A 106 12.00 -17.09 7.76
N ASP A 107 12.51 -17.11 6.52
CA ASP A 107 13.93 -17.34 6.30
C ASP A 107 14.80 -16.35 7.06
N GLY A 108 15.75 -16.85 7.85
CA GLY A 108 16.63 -16.05 8.70
C GLY A 108 16.02 -15.65 10.06
N LEU A 109 14.76 -15.99 10.35
CA LEU A 109 14.06 -15.61 11.59
C LEU A 109 13.45 -16.80 12.31
N VAL A 110 13.80 -16.94 13.59
CA VAL A 110 13.27 -17.96 14.49
C VAL A 110 12.49 -17.29 15.62
N PHE A 111 11.31 -17.82 15.93
CA PHE A 111 10.54 -17.45 17.09
C PHE A 111 10.94 -18.28 18.32
N ALA A 112 11.18 -17.61 19.44
CA ALA A 112 11.34 -18.22 20.76
C ALA A 112 10.69 -17.35 21.85
N TYR A 113 10.47 -17.92 23.03
CA TYR A 113 10.10 -17.16 24.21
C TYR A 113 11.36 -16.77 24.98
N ALA A 114 11.37 -15.55 25.51
CA ALA A 114 12.48 -15.07 26.31
C ALA A 114 12.00 -14.31 27.54
N LEU A 115 12.72 -14.50 28.64
CA LEU A 115 12.50 -13.78 29.89
C LEU A 115 13.37 -12.54 29.92
N ASP A 116 12.74 -11.38 30.11
CA ASP A 116 13.45 -10.12 30.32
C ASP A 116 13.93 -10.02 31.77
N GLY A 117 15.23 -10.20 31.98
CA GLY A 117 15.86 -10.11 33.29
C GLY A 117 16.49 -8.75 33.54
N PRO A 118 16.88 -8.43 34.79
CA PRO A 118 17.39 -7.09 35.15
C PRO A 118 18.65 -6.66 34.38
N THR A 119 19.49 -7.63 33.98
CA THR A 119 20.81 -7.37 33.35
C THR A 119 21.03 -8.18 32.07
N SER A 120 20.07 -9.03 31.68
CA SER A 120 20.22 -9.99 30.59
C SER A 120 18.88 -10.55 30.15
N VAL A 121 18.80 -11.00 28.89
CA VAL A 121 17.64 -11.72 28.38
C VAL A 121 17.95 -13.21 28.27
N ARG A 122 17.14 -14.05 28.92
CA ARG A 122 17.28 -15.51 28.92
C ARG A 122 16.27 -16.14 27.95
N ILE A 123 16.72 -17.03 27.07
CA ILE A 123 15.80 -17.82 26.22
C ILE A 123 15.18 -18.93 27.06
N LEU A 124 13.86 -19.09 26.97
CA LEU A 124 13.12 -20.09 27.75
C LEU A 124 13.23 -21.46 27.10
N THR A 125 13.47 -22.50 27.89
CA THR A 125 13.55 -23.88 27.40
C THR A 125 12.18 -24.56 27.36
N ASP A 126 12.07 -25.73 26.71
CA ASP A 126 10.86 -26.55 26.76
C ASP A 126 10.37 -26.79 28.20
N ARG A 127 11.30 -26.99 29.15
CA ARG A 127 10.97 -27.17 30.58
C ARG A 127 10.36 -25.93 31.24
N ASP A 128 10.77 -24.74 30.80
CA ASP A 128 10.18 -23.48 31.30
C ASP A 128 8.78 -23.27 30.71
N VAL A 129 8.61 -23.59 29.43
CA VAL A 129 7.31 -23.55 28.75
C VAL A 129 6.32 -24.52 29.38
N GLU A 130 6.74 -25.76 29.66
CA GLU A 130 5.94 -26.76 30.38
C GLU A 130 5.54 -26.28 31.78
N ARG A 131 6.43 -25.58 32.48
CA ARG A 131 6.18 -25.04 33.83
C ARG A 131 5.14 -23.92 33.82
N ALA A 132 5.20 -23.02 32.85
CA ALA A 132 4.31 -21.87 32.76
C ALA A 132 2.97 -22.18 32.07
N GLY A 133 2.92 -23.24 31.25
CA GLY A 133 1.82 -23.54 30.34
C GLY A 133 1.99 -22.77 29.02
N LEU A 134 1.95 -23.47 27.89
CA LEU A 134 2.24 -22.88 26.57
C LEU A 134 1.23 -21.78 26.19
N GLU A 135 -0.06 -21.99 26.45
CA GLU A 135 -1.11 -21.03 26.10
C GLU A 135 -1.08 -19.78 26.99
N GLU A 136 -0.93 -19.96 28.31
CA GLU A 136 -0.75 -18.87 29.28
C GLU A 136 0.50 -18.05 28.95
N LEU A 137 1.63 -18.74 28.70
CA LEU A 137 2.89 -18.11 28.35
C LEU A 137 2.78 -17.33 27.03
N GLY A 138 2.11 -17.90 26.02
CA GLY A 138 1.87 -17.22 24.75
C GLY A 138 1.07 -15.92 24.91
N ARG A 139 -0.02 -15.95 25.69
CA ARG A 139 -0.83 -14.75 25.99
C ARG A 139 -0.02 -13.70 26.73
N ALA A 140 0.73 -14.10 27.75
CA ALA A 140 1.54 -13.18 28.54
C ALA A 140 2.69 -12.58 27.72
N ALA A 141 3.38 -13.40 26.94
CA ALA A 141 4.47 -12.99 26.04
C ALA A 141 4.03 -11.99 24.99
N HIS A 142 2.84 -12.18 24.40
CA HIS A 142 2.24 -11.23 23.47
C HIS A 142 1.86 -9.92 24.17
N ALA A 143 1.17 -9.98 25.31
CA ALA A 143 0.75 -8.79 26.05
C ALA A 143 1.94 -7.93 26.52
N ASN A 144 3.00 -8.58 27.02
CA ASN A 144 4.23 -7.91 27.44
C ASN A 144 4.94 -7.27 26.24
N LEU A 145 5.04 -7.99 25.11
CA LEU A 145 5.62 -7.46 23.88
C LEU A 145 4.87 -6.23 23.36
N MET A 146 3.54 -6.20 23.40
CA MET A 146 2.77 -5.03 22.97
C MET A 146 2.98 -3.82 23.88
N ARG A 147 3.22 -4.03 25.18
CA ARG A 147 3.55 -2.97 26.15
C ARG A 147 4.96 -2.39 26.01
N VAL A 148 5.87 -3.05 25.28
CA VAL A 148 7.22 -2.53 25.05
C VAL A 148 7.13 -1.15 24.36
N PRO A 149 7.70 -0.09 24.96
CA PRO A 149 7.65 1.26 24.42
C PRO A 149 8.48 1.35 23.14
N VAL A 150 7.96 2.06 22.15
CA VAL A 150 8.64 2.33 20.88
C VAL A 150 8.52 3.81 20.56
N ARG A 151 9.54 4.34 19.88
CA ARG A 151 9.46 5.58 19.13
C ARG A 151 9.11 5.26 17.69
N HIS A 152 8.29 6.10 17.09
CA HIS A 152 7.91 6.02 15.68
C HIS A 152 8.50 7.22 14.95
N GLU A 153 9.07 6.94 13.78
CA GLU A 153 9.57 7.94 12.85
C GLU A 153 9.20 7.55 11.42
N GLU A 154 8.80 8.53 10.62
CA GLU A 154 8.63 8.36 9.17
C GLU A 154 9.94 8.73 8.47
N VAL A 155 10.50 7.77 7.74
CA VAL A 155 11.73 7.96 6.97
C VAL A 155 11.33 8.14 5.50
N PRO A 156 11.53 9.34 4.93
CA PRO A 156 11.34 9.56 3.50
C PRO A 156 12.44 8.82 2.73
N VAL A 157 12.06 8.20 1.62
CA VAL A 157 13.00 7.54 0.70
C VAL A 157 12.87 8.13 -0.70
N GLU A 158 13.82 7.83 -1.59
CA GLU A 158 13.73 8.26 -2.99
C GLU A 158 12.43 7.76 -3.63
N GLY A 159 11.73 8.64 -4.33
CA GLY A 159 10.41 8.36 -4.91
C GLY A 159 9.27 8.69 -3.95
N ARG A 160 8.20 7.89 -3.99
CA ARG A 160 6.93 8.17 -3.30
C ARG A 160 6.72 7.34 -2.04
N ALA A 161 7.63 6.40 -1.78
CA ALA A 161 7.53 5.50 -0.64
C ALA A 161 7.81 6.22 0.69
N ARG A 162 7.11 5.77 1.72
CA ARG A 162 7.34 6.18 3.11
C ARG A 162 7.62 4.94 3.95
N LEU A 163 8.74 4.93 4.65
CA LEU A 163 9.07 3.86 5.59
C LEU A 163 8.69 4.29 7.01
N HIS A 164 8.03 3.41 7.75
CA HIS A 164 7.73 3.59 9.17
C HIS A 164 8.76 2.83 9.97
N SER A 165 9.57 3.55 10.76
CA SER A 165 10.57 2.97 11.65
C SER A 165 10.06 2.96 13.09
N LEU A 166 10.00 1.78 13.69
CA LEU A 166 9.74 1.56 15.10
C LEU A 166 11.04 1.15 15.79
N TYR A 167 11.53 1.99 16.70
CA TYR A 167 12.79 1.75 17.40
C TYR A 167 12.70 2.08 18.89
N GLY A 168 13.61 1.51 19.68
CA GLY A 168 13.66 1.78 21.11
C GLY A 168 14.78 1.05 21.84
N ASP A 169 14.90 1.28 23.14
CA ASP A 169 15.99 0.72 23.94
C ASP A 169 15.80 -0.78 24.25
N SER A 170 14.56 -1.28 24.11
CA SER A 170 14.24 -2.67 24.40
C SER A 170 14.70 -3.60 23.27
N PRO A 171 15.36 -4.74 23.58
CA PRO A 171 15.78 -5.71 22.57
C PRO A 171 14.61 -6.51 21.95
N PHE A 172 13.37 -6.21 22.35
CA PHE A 172 12.17 -6.89 21.86
C PHE A 172 11.44 -6.11 20.76
N VAL A 173 11.85 -4.88 20.45
CA VAL A 173 11.14 -4.01 19.49
C VAL A 173 10.94 -4.69 18.14
N ALA A 174 11.99 -5.30 17.57
CA ALA A 174 11.89 -5.99 16.28
C ALA A 174 10.89 -7.16 16.29
N SER A 175 10.68 -7.78 17.46
CA SER A 175 9.78 -8.92 17.61
C SER A 175 8.30 -8.53 17.44
N LYS A 176 7.98 -7.23 17.51
CA LYS A 176 6.65 -6.71 17.16
C LYS A 176 6.26 -7.02 15.69
N ALA A 177 7.21 -7.36 14.81
CA ALA A 177 6.93 -7.83 13.45
C ALA A 177 6.04 -9.08 13.41
N LEU A 178 6.07 -9.92 14.45
CA LEU A 178 5.20 -11.09 14.60
C LEU A 178 3.71 -10.69 14.69
N PHE A 179 3.43 -9.48 15.19
CA PHE A 179 2.09 -8.95 15.42
C PHE A 179 1.96 -7.55 14.80
N LEU A 180 2.50 -7.38 13.59
CA LEU A 180 2.69 -6.06 12.98
C LEU A 180 1.40 -5.25 12.87
N SER A 181 0.27 -5.87 12.53
CA SER A 181 -1.02 -5.16 12.42
C SER A 181 -1.43 -4.45 13.70
N GLU A 182 -1.23 -5.08 14.87
CA GLU A 182 -1.51 -4.46 16.16
C GLU A 182 -0.44 -3.43 16.54
N ALA A 183 0.83 -3.74 16.29
CA ALA A 183 1.94 -2.84 16.56
C ALA A 183 1.82 -1.52 15.76
N ALA A 184 1.47 -1.60 14.48
CA ALA A 184 1.24 -0.44 13.61
C ALA A 184 0.04 0.38 14.09
N ARG A 185 -1.07 -0.27 14.45
CA ARG A 185 -2.25 0.41 15.01
C ARG A 185 -1.93 1.16 16.30
N LEU A 186 -1.15 0.56 17.21
CA LEU A 186 -0.76 1.21 18.46
C LEU A 186 0.22 2.36 18.25
N ALA A 187 1.09 2.27 17.25
CA ALA A 187 2.11 3.30 16.98
C ALA A 187 1.59 4.47 16.14
N VAL A 188 0.77 4.19 15.12
CA VAL A 188 0.35 5.17 14.09
C VAL A 188 -1.16 5.45 14.13
N GLY A 189 -1.96 4.60 14.76
CA GLY A 189 -3.42 4.74 14.87
C GLY A 189 -4.21 4.11 13.73
N GLU A 190 -3.55 3.75 12.63
CA GLU A 190 -4.18 3.17 11.44
C GLU A 190 -3.93 1.65 11.34
N PRO A 191 -4.91 0.84 10.90
CA PRO A 191 -4.66 -0.56 10.59
C PRO A 191 -3.78 -0.70 9.35
N LEU A 192 -3.06 -1.81 9.24
CA LEU A 192 -2.38 -2.15 7.99
C LEU A 192 -3.40 -2.41 6.87
N PRO A 193 -3.09 -2.03 5.62
CA PRO A 193 -3.88 -2.40 4.45
C PRO A 193 -4.01 -3.92 4.30
N ASP A 194 -5.04 -4.35 3.56
CA ASP A 194 -5.26 -5.76 3.22
C ASP A 194 -4.06 -6.41 2.51
N GLY A 195 -3.34 -5.63 1.68
CA GLY A 195 -2.10 -6.07 1.02
C GLY A 195 -0.93 -6.32 1.99
N GLY A 196 -1.08 -5.97 3.26
CA GLY A 196 -0.06 -6.14 4.29
C GLY A 196 1.01 -5.06 4.24
N ALA A 197 2.25 -5.44 4.53
CA ALA A 197 3.38 -4.52 4.55
C ALA A 197 4.66 -5.20 4.06
N LEU A 198 5.56 -4.43 3.43
CA LEU A 198 6.96 -4.81 3.36
C LEU A 198 7.59 -4.56 4.73
N VAL A 199 8.47 -5.45 5.19
CA VAL A 199 9.04 -5.42 6.54
C VAL A 199 10.53 -5.74 6.51
N ALA A 200 11.31 -5.02 7.29
CA ALA A 200 12.68 -5.34 7.62
C ALA A 200 12.89 -5.29 9.14
N VAL A 201 13.72 -6.20 9.65
CA VAL A 201 14.11 -6.27 11.06
C VAL A 201 15.64 -6.33 11.18
N PRO A 202 16.35 -5.24 10.81
CA PRO A 202 17.81 -5.23 10.68
C PRO A 202 18.52 -5.55 12.00
N THR A 203 18.00 -5.03 13.11
CA THR A 203 18.50 -5.29 14.47
C THR A 203 17.35 -5.60 15.41
N ARG A 204 17.64 -6.21 16.55
CA ARG A 204 16.63 -6.51 17.59
C ARG A 204 15.87 -5.27 18.13
N HIS A 205 16.43 -4.08 17.95
CA HIS A 205 15.87 -2.81 18.43
C HIS A 205 15.14 -2.01 17.35
N ASN A 206 15.10 -2.50 16.11
CA ASN A 206 14.60 -1.76 14.97
C ASN A 206 13.69 -2.64 14.10
N LEU A 207 12.47 -2.17 13.89
CA LEU A 207 11.49 -2.71 12.96
C LEU A 207 11.13 -1.60 11.97
N VAL A 208 11.36 -1.84 10.68
CA VAL A 208 10.96 -0.91 9.63
C VAL A 208 9.93 -1.57 8.73
N TYR A 209 8.89 -0.86 8.36
CA TYR A 209 7.87 -1.38 7.45
C TYR A 209 7.33 -0.32 6.50
N HIS A 210 6.77 -0.77 5.38
CA HIS A 210 6.03 0.04 4.41
C HIS A 210 4.67 -0.60 4.17
N PRO A 211 3.55 0.05 4.55
CA PRO A 211 2.20 -0.42 4.24
C PRO A 211 1.97 -0.51 2.73
N ILE A 212 1.45 -1.64 2.25
CA ILE A 212 1.17 -1.84 0.83
C ILE A 212 -0.24 -1.31 0.52
N ALA A 213 -0.33 0.00 0.33
CA ALA A 213 -1.59 0.70 0.06
C ALA A 213 -1.74 1.14 -1.42
N ASP A 214 -0.63 1.49 -2.07
CA ASP A 214 -0.61 2.03 -3.43
C ASP A 214 0.67 1.62 -4.20
N GLY A 215 0.83 2.12 -5.43
CA GLY A 215 1.98 1.84 -6.29
C GLY A 215 3.34 2.31 -5.75
N SER A 216 3.41 3.03 -4.62
CA SER A 216 4.68 3.38 -3.96
C SER A 216 5.45 2.17 -3.44
N VAL A 217 4.79 1.01 -3.33
CA VAL A 217 5.42 -0.27 -2.98
C VAL A 217 6.64 -0.60 -3.85
N VAL A 218 6.65 -0.20 -5.14
CA VAL A 218 7.80 -0.44 -6.03
C VAL A 218 9.03 0.34 -5.59
N ASP A 219 8.85 1.61 -5.23
CA ASP A 219 9.92 2.46 -4.72
C ASP A 219 10.40 1.88 -3.36
N ALA A 220 9.45 1.46 -2.52
CA ALA A 220 9.73 0.96 -1.18
C ALA A 220 10.56 -0.32 -1.15
N VAL A 221 10.37 -1.25 -2.10
CA VAL A 221 11.11 -2.53 -2.14
C VAL A 221 12.62 -2.31 -2.14
N ASN A 222 13.12 -1.45 -3.03
CA ASN A 222 14.55 -1.21 -3.17
C ASN A 222 15.10 -0.36 -2.01
N SER A 223 14.37 0.68 -1.62
CA SER A 223 14.79 1.55 -0.52
C SER A 223 14.84 0.81 0.81
N LEU A 224 13.85 -0.06 1.08
CA LEU A 224 13.81 -0.88 2.29
C LEU A 224 14.94 -1.90 2.31
N ALA A 225 15.29 -2.51 1.17
CA ALA A 225 16.43 -3.43 1.08
C ALA A 225 17.76 -2.72 1.38
N ALA A 226 17.99 -1.55 0.78
CA ALA A 226 19.19 -0.74 1.04
C ALA A 226 19.26 -0.30 2.51
N TYR A 227 18.15 0.15 3.08
CA TYR A 227 18.06 0.51 4.50
C TYR A 227 18.37 -0.69 5.41
N ALA A 228 17.74 -1.84 5.14
CA ALA A 228 17.90 -3.04 5.96
C ALA A 228 19.35 -3.52 6.01
N LEU A 229 20.03 -3.52 4.87
CA LEU A 229 21.43 -3.93 4.78
C LEU A 229 22.33 -2.99 5.60
N GLY A 230 22.25 -1.68 5.38
CA GLY A 230 23.08 -0.72 6.12
C GLY A 230 22.81 -0.74 7.64
N ALA A 231 21.54 -0.78 8.04
CA ALA A 231 21.18 -0.84 9.46
C ALA A 231 21.58 -2.16 10.14
N HIS A 232 21.66 -3.26 9.38
CA HIS A 232 22.10 -4.56 9.89
C HIS A 232 23.62 -4.57 10.16
N GLU A 233 24.42 -3.97 9.29
CA GLU A 233 25.87 -3.88 9.42
C GLU A 233 26.31 -2.90 10.53
N ASP A 234 25.62 -1.76 10.64
CA ASP A 234 26.00 -0.68 11.56
C ASP A 234 25.39 -0.81 12.96
N GLY A 235 24.30 -1.56 13.11
CA GLY A 235 23.49 -1.54 14.33
C GLY A 235 23.85 -2.62 15.37
N PRO A 236 23.76 -2.34 16.69
CA PRO A 236 23.99 -3.36 17.71
C PRO A 236 22.86 -4.39 17.73
N GLY A 237 23.23 -5.67 17.75
CA GLY A 237 22.25 -6.75 17.80
C GLY A 237 21.59 -7.06 16.47
N ALA A 238 22.41 -7.18 15.43
CA ALA A 238 22.07 -7.69 14.12
C ALA A 238 21.09 -8.88 14.20
N LEU A 239 19.99 -8.79 13.45
CA LEU A 239 18.93 -9.78 13.42
C LEU A 239 18.76 -10.39 12.02
N SER A 240 18.31 -9.60 11.04
CA SER A 240 18.25 -10.06 9.65
C SER A 240 18.39 -8.90 8.65
N PRO A 241 19.23 -9.00 7.61
CA PRO A 241 19.31 -8.00 6.55
C PRO A 241 18.21 -8.15 5.48
N ARG A 242 17.34 -9.17 5.61
CA ARG A 242 16.34 -9.52 4.59
C ARG A 242 15.12 -8.60 4.65
N VAL A 243 14.48 -8.46 3.49
CA VAL A 243 13.15 -7.88 3.34
C VAL A 243 12.12 -9.01 3.31
N TYR A 244 11.03 -8.79 4.02
CA TYR A 244 9.91 -9.70 4.15
C TYR A 244 8.61 -9.04 3.67
N TRP A 245 7.67 -9.84 3.19
CA TRP A 245 6.27 -9.44 3.06
C TRP A 245 5.51 -9.99 4.26
N TRP A 246 4.98 -9.09 5.08
CA TRP A 246 4.03 -9.42 6.13
C TRP A 246 2.62 -9.38 5.54
N HIS A 247 1.91 -10.52 5.57
CA HIS A 247 0.55 -10.62 5.10
C HIS A 247 -0.24 -11.61 5.97
N ARG A 248 -1.33 -11.12 6.57
CA ARG A 248 -2.26 -11.91 7.41
C ARG A 248 -1.55 -12.73 8.52
N GLY A 249 -0.57 -12.13 9.17
CA GLY A 249 0.18 -12.74 10.28
C GLY A 249 1.35 -13.64 9.87
N SER A 250 1.60 -13.79 8.56
CA SER A 250 2.74 -14.55 8.04
C SER A 250 3.82 -13.62 7.49
N LEU A 251 5.09 -14.00 7.67
CA LEU A 251 6.24 -13.32 7.08
C LEU A 251 6.83 -14.21 5.97
N THR A 252 6.94 -13.67 4.76
CA THR A 252 7.55 -14.37 3.62
C THR A 252 8.78 -13.60 3.17
N SER A 253 9.95 -14.25 3.14
CA SER A 253 11.19 -13.60 2.68
C SER A 253 11.09 -13.26 1.19
N LEU A 254 11.37 -12.01 0.85
CA LEU A 254 11.52 -11.55 -0.53
C LEU A 254 12.97 -11.60 -0.96
N THR A 255 13.89 -11.54 0.00
CA THR A 255 15.33 -11.59 -0.27
C THR A 255 15.78 -13.02 -0.50
N VAL A 256 16.46 -13.25 -1.62
CA VAL A 256 17.22 -14.46 -1.92
C VAL A 256 18.70 -14.12 -1.89
N ILE A 257 19.45 -14.85 -1.08
CA ILE A 257 20.89 -14.69 -0.92
C ILE A 257 21.57 -15.79 -1.72
N ASP A 258 22.37 -15.41 -2.71
CA ASP A 258 23.28 -16.33 -3.38
C ASP A 258 24.53 -16.49 -2.51
N HIS A 259 24.73 -17.67 -1.96
CA HIS A 259 25.85 -17.96 -1.05
C HIS A 259 27.20 -18.07 -1.77
N ASP A 260 27.22 -18.29 -3.09
CA ASP A 260 28.45 -18.38 -3.89
C ASP A 260 28.96 -17.00 -4.29
N THR A 261 28.05 -16.08 -4.60
CA THR A 261 28.37 -14.70 -5.03
C THR A 261 28.21 -13.65 -3.93
N LEU A 262 27.63 -14.03 -2.78
CA LEU A 262 27.23 -13.13 -1.70
C LEU A 262 26.32 -11.99 -2.18
N THR A 263 25.54 -12.23 -3.23
CA THR A 263 24.63 -11.23 -3.79
C THR A 263 23.22 -11.37 -3.20
N PHE A 264 22.60 -10.23 -2.94
CA PHE A 264 21.22 -10.12 -2.47
C PHE A 264 20.32 -9.76 -3.65
N SER A 265 19.34 -10.60 -3.95
CA SER A 265 18.31 -10.31 -4.95
C SER A 265 16.93 -10.33 -4.31
N LEU A 266 16.00 -9.57 -4.89
CA LEU A 266 14.60 -9.54 -4.44
C LEU A 266 13.76 -10.37 -5.41
N GLN A 267 13.06 -11.36 -4.87
CA GLN A 267 12.12 -12.22 -5.60
C GLN A 267 10.76 -12.20 -4.90
N PRO A 268 9.88 -11.23 -5.27
CA PRO A 268 8.52 -11.20 -4.78
C PRO A 268 7.72 -12.43 -5.26
N PRO A 269 6.88 -13.07 -4.42
CA PRO A 269 6.03 -14.17 -4.85
C PRO A 269 4.99 -13.70 -5.88
N PRO A 270 4.47 -14.58 -6.76
CA PRO A 270 3.51 -14.21 -7.81
C PRO A 270 2.30 -13.41 -7.31
N GLN A 271 1.75 -13.80 -6.15
CA GLN A 271 0.63 -13.11 -5.51
C GLN A 271 0.96 -11.65 -5.15
N LEU A 272 2.17 -11.39 -4.64
CA LEU A 272 2.62 -10.03 -4.36
C LEU A 272 2.89 -9.26 -5.66
N LEU A 273 3.44 -9.92 -6.70
CA LEU A 273 3.65 -9.29 -7.99
C LEU A 273 2.34 -8.85 -8.66
N ASP A 274 1.29 -9.66 -8.60
CA ASP A 274 0.00 -9.32 -9.21
C ASP A 274 -0.68 -8.17 -8.46
N LEU A 275 -0.61 -8.19 -7.13
CA LEU A 275 -1.05 -7.07 -6.29
C LEU A 275 -0.25 -5.80 -6.60
N MET A 276 1.09 -5.88 -6.68
CA MET A 276 1.95 -4.75 -7.03
C MET A 276 1.65 -4.23 -8.45
N LYS A 277 1.43 -5.10 -9.44
CA LYS A 277 1.05 -4.68 -10.80
C LYS A 277 -0.28 -3.93 -10.79
N GLY A 278 -1.28 -4.42 -10.06
CA GLY A 278 -2.55 -3.71 -9.88
C GLY A 278 -2.36 -2.33 -9.25
N LEU A 279 -1.56 -2.25 -8.18
CA LEU A 279 -1.24 -1.00 -7.48
C LEU A 279 -0.38 -0.03 -8.28
N VAL A 280 0.57 -0.52 -9.09
CA VAL A 280 1.41 0.33 -9.97
C VAL A 280 0.59 0.87 -11.12
N ARG A 281 -0.34 0.07 -11.61
CA ARG A 281 -1.27 0.49 -12.63
C ARG A 281 -2.30 1.45 -12.08
N LEU A 282 -2.58 1.47 -10.78
CA LEU A 282 -3.47 2.46 -10.19
C LEU A 282 -2.66 3.67 -9.65
N ASP A 283 -2.95 4.89 -10.09
CA ASP A 283 -2.46 6.08 -9.40
C ASP A 283 -3.12 6.19 -8.00
N ARG A 284 -2.66 7.17 -7.18
CA ARG A 284 -3.33 7.45 -5.90
C ARG A 284 -4.82 7.73 -6.06
N ALA A 285 -5.27 8.09 -7.26
CA ALA A 285 -6.64 8.39 -7.62
C ALA A 285 -7.45 7.15 -8.11
N GLY A 286 -6.87 5.95 -8.10
CA GLY A 286 -7.52 4.72 -8.59
C GLY A 286 -7.78 4.70 -10.11
N ARG A 287 -6.99 5.44 -10.90
CA ARG A 287 -6.97 5.40 -12.38
C ARG A 287 -5.75 4.66 -12.89
N LEU A 288 -5.74 4.31 -14.17
CA LEU A 288 -4.49 3.93 -14.82
C LEU A 288 -3.41 5.00 -14.65
N ALA A 289 -2.23 4.58 -14.20
CA ALA A 289 -1.18 5.46 -13.74
C ALA A 289 -0.69 6.38 -14.86
N THR A 290 -1.13 7.64 -14.81
CA THR A 290 -0.64 8.74 -15.63
C THR A 290 -0.09 9.80 -14.67
N ARG A 291 1.20 9.68 -14.35
CA ARG A 291 2.04 10.65 -13.59
C ARG A 291 1.42 11.24 -12.30
N THR A 292 1.86 10.75 -11.14
CA THR A 292 1.36 11.20 -9.82
C THR A 292 1.72 12.63 -9.45
N VAL A 293 0.76 13.31 -8.80
CA VAL A 293 0.94 14.61 -8.13
C VAL A 293 0.77 14.39 -6.62
N ASP A 294 1.79 14.74 -5.83
CA ASP A 294 1.78 14.60 -4.37
C ASP A 294 1.02 15.74 -3.64
N ASN A 295 0.72 16.83 -4.35
CA ASN A 295 0.03 18.02 -3.82
C ASN A 295 -1.30 18.27 -4.54
N ALA A 296 -2.17 19.09 -3.92
CA ALA A 296 -3.30 19.67 -4.63
C ALA A 296 -2.77 20.32 -5.92
N PRO A 297 -3.26 19.93 -7.11
CA PRO A 297 -2.77 20.53 -8.33
C PRO A 297 -3.14 22.02 -8.34
N ASP A 298 -2.17 22.87 -8.68
CA ASP A 298 -2.45 24.28 -8.97
C ASP A 298 -3.38 24.32 -10.18
N LEU A 299 -4.56 24.94 -10.03
CA LEU A 299 -5.55 25.04 -11.10
C LEU A 299 -4.99 25.76 -12.33
N ALA A 300 -4.12 26.75 -12.14
CA ALA A 300 -3.50 27.47 -13.26
C ALA A 300 -2.53 26.56 -14.02
N GLU A 301 -1.69 25.83 -13.30
CA GLU A 301 -0.75 24.85 -13.86
C GLU A 301 -1.52 23.73 -14.59
N LEU A 302 -2.53 23.14 -13.96
CA LEU A 302 -3.32 22.05 -14.54
C LEU A 302 -4.11 22.51 -15.77
N THR A 303 -4.63 23.74 -15.76
CA THR A 303 -5.27 24.38 -16.93
C THR A 303 -4.26 24.51 -18.07
N HIS A 304 -3.04 24.97 -17.78
CA HIS A 304 -1.98 25.11 -18.76
C HIS A 304 -1.55 23.75 -19.33
N THR A 305 -1.28 22.76 -18.48
CA THR A 305 -0.94 21.39 -18.88
C THR A 305 -2.01 20.79 -19.77
N THR A 306 -3.29 20.92 -19.41
CA THR A 306 -4.41 20.44 -20.24
C THR A 306 -4.39 21.11 -21.62
N ALA A 307 -4.18 22.42 -21.67
CA ALA A 307 -4.15 23.17 -22.92
C ALA A 307 -2.96 22.81 -23.81
N GLU A 308 -1.80 22.51 -23.22
CA GLU A 308 -0.63 22.03 -23.94
C GLU A 308 -0.84 20.61 -24.47
N SER A 309 -1.40 19.70 -23.66
CA SER A 309 -1.74 18.35 -24.09
C SER A 309 -2.68 18.37 -25.29
N ILE A 310 -3.74 19.18 -25.28
CA ILE A 310 -4.67 19.31 -26.42
C ILE A 310 -3.96 19.90 -27.65
N ALA A 311 -3.13 20.93 -27.48
CA ALA A 311 -2.39 21.54 -28.58
C ALA A 311 -1.45 20.55 -29.28
N HIS A 312 -0.82 19.67 -28.50
CA HIS A 312 0.14 18.68 -28.99
C HIS A 312 -0.51 17.56 -29.80
N LEU A 313 -1.83 17.33 -29.69
CA LEU A 313 -2.54 16.29 -30.46
C LEU A 313 -2.43 16.46 -31.98
N SER A 314 -2.20 17.68 -32.45
CA SER A 314 -1.94 17.98 -33.86
C SER A 314 -0.65 17.34 -34.38
N GLN A 315 0.31 17.10 -33.48
CA GLN A 315 1.64 16.55 -33.75
C GLN A 315 1.72 15.08 -33.34
N ASP A 316 1.11 14.73 -32.19
CA ASP A 316 1.05 13.38 -31.66
C ASP A 316 -0.39 13.02 -31.23
N PRO A 317 -1.18 12.42 -32.14
CA PRO A 317 -2.53 11.94 -31.82
C PRO A 317 -2.58 10.86 -30.74
N ALA A 318 -1.47 10.15 -30.48
CA ALA A 318 -1.43 9.10 -29.45
C ALA A 318 -1.55 9.68 -28.03
N GLY A 319 -1.24 10.97 -27.85
CA GLY A 319 -1.40 11.69 -26.58
C GLY A 319 -2.85 11.98 -26.16
N LEU A 320 -3.86 11.52 -26.92
CA LEU A 320 -5.27 11.78 -26.62
C LEU A 320 -5.72 11.21 -25.26
N GLY A 321 -5.18 10.05 -24.87
CA GLY A 321 -5.44 9.47 -23.55
C GLY A 321 -4.96 10.37 -22.41
N ASP A 322 -3.73 10.87 -22.53
CA ASP A 322 -3.14 11.79 -21.53
C ASP A 322 -3.88 13.13 -21.49
N ALA A 323 -4.26 13.67 -22.65
CA ALA A 323 -5.08 14.88 -22.73
C ALA A 323 -6.43 14.71 -22.04
N PHE A 324 -7.10 13.56 -22.24
CA PHE A 324 -8.34 13.24 -21.56
C PHE A 324 -8.15 13.12 -20.04
N ALA A 325 -7.13 12.38 -19.59
CA ALA A 325 -6.82 12.24 -18.16
C ALA A 325 -6.57 13.60 -17.49
N SER A 326 -5.82 14.49 -18.15
CA SER A 326 -5.54 15.86 -17.70
C SER A 326 -6.80 16.72 -17.60
N ALA A 327 -7.65 16.72 -18.64
CA ALA A 327 -8.91 17.47 -18.64
C ALA A 327 -9.89 16.98 -17.57
N LEU A 328 -9.93 15.67 -17.34
CA LEU A 328 -10.76 15.08 -16.30
C LEU A 328 -10.26 15.43 -14.89
N ALA A 329 -8.94 15.43 -14.68
CA ALA A 329 -8.36 15.95 -13.45
C ALA A 329 -8.71 17.43 -13.25
N LEU A 330 -8.66 18.26 -14.31
CA LEU A 330 -9.03 19.68 -14.24
C LEU A 330 -10.51 19.87 -13.85
N ALA A 331 -11.43 19.15 -14.49
CA ALA A 331 -12.86 19.20 -14.22
C ALA A 331 -13.19 18.89 -12.74
N HIS A 332 -12.54 17.85 -12.22
CA HIS A 332 -12.64 17.47 -10.81
C HIS A 332 -12.00 18.49 -9.87
N ALA A 333 -10.81 19.00 -10.18
CA ALA A 333 -10.09 19.95 -9.35
C ALA A 333 -10.84 21.29 -9.21
N ARG A 334 -11.49 21.77 -10.28
CA ARG A 334 -12.34 22.97 -10.26
C ARG A 334 -13.48 22.87 -9.25
N CYS A 335 -14.00 21.67 -9.00
CA CYS A 335 -15.05 21.45 -8.00
C CYS A 335 -14.57 21.63 -6.55
N ALA A 336 -13.25 21.73 -6.30
CA ALA A 336 -12.74 22.07 -4.96
C ALA A 336 -13.01 23.53 -4.59
N THR A 337 -12.86 24.44 -5.55
CA THR A 337 -13.09 25.89 -5.37
C THR A 337 -14.50 26.31 -5.79
N ASP A 338 -15.18 25.48 -6.59
CA ASP A 338 -16.58 25.66 -6.99
C ASP A 338 -17.40 24.37 -6.77
N PRO A 339 -17.75 24.03 -5.50
CA PRO A 339 -18.42 22.76 -5.18
C PRO A 339 -19.83 22.60 -5.74
N ARG A 340 -20.44 23.68 -6.25
CA ARG A 340 -21.77 23.63 -6.88
C ARG A 340 -21.71 23.59 -8.42
N ALA A 341 -20.52 23.73 -9.01
CA ALA A 341 -20.32 23.96 -10.44
C ALA A 341 -21.07 25.22 -10.95
N ALA A 342 -20.96 26.34 -10.21
CA ALA A 342 -21.60 27.61 -10.48
C ALA A 342 -20.80 28.56 -11.39
N HIS A 343 -19.55 28.24 -11.72
CA HIS A 343 -18.70 29.08 -12.55
C HIS A 343 -18.52 28.49 -13.95
N VAL A 344 -18.44 29.37 -14.96
CA VAL A 344 -18.20 29.01 -16.37
C VAL A 344 -16.93 28.20 -16.56
N ASP A 345 -15.82 28.61 -15.95
CA ASP A 345 -14.56 27.85 -15.99
C ASP A 345 -14.70 26.39 -15.56
N THR A 346 -15.61 26.09 -14.62
CA THR A 346 -15.89 24.71 -14.21
C THR A 346 -16.60 23.98 -15.34
N TRP A 347 -17.60 24.59 -15.97
CA TRP A 347 -18.32 24.01 -17.10
C TRP A 347 -17.41 23.79 -18.32
N ASP A 348 -16.55 24.74 -18.65
CA ASP A 348 -15.53 24.61 -19.70
C ASP A 348 -14.64 23.37 -19.50
N ALA A 349 -14.16 23.16 -18.27
CA ALA A 349 -13.35 21.99 -17.96
C ALA A 349 -14.13 20.68 -18.12
N TRP A 350 -15.40 20.62 -17.68
CA TRP A 350 -16.26 19.45 -17.86
C TRP A 350 -16.61 19.21 -19.34
N ALA A 351 -16.89 20.27 -20.11
CA ALA A 351 -17.13 20.22 -21.54
C ALA A 351 -15.94 19.64 -22.29
N SER A 352 -14.74 20.17 -22.03
CA SER A 352 -13.48 19.68 -22.59
C SER A 352 -13.23 18.20 -22.22
N ALA A 353 -13.49 17.80 -20.98
CA ALA A 353 -13.35 16.39 -20.56
C ALA A 353 -14.33 15.45 -21.30
N VAL A 354 -15.59 15.85 -21.47
CA VAL A 354 -16.60 15.08 -22.24
C VAL A 354 -16.20 14.97 -23.71
N GLN A 355 -15.72 16.06 -24.31
CA GLN A 355 -15.27 16.11 -25.69
C GLN A 355 -14.09 15.17 -25.93
N LEU A 356 -13.04 15.25 -25.10
CA LEU A 356 -11.84 14.42 -25.21
C LEU A 356 -12.13 12.95 -24.92
N GLY A 357 -12.90 12.65 -23.86
CA GLY A 357 -13.28 11.27 -23.53
C GLY A 357 -14.11 10.61 -24.64
N SER A 358 -15.03 11.36 -25.25
CA SER A 358 -15.78 10.85 -26.41
C SER A 358 -14.89 10.63 -27.63
N ALA A 359 -13.97 11.57 -27.90
CA ALA A 359 -13.04 11.48 -29.02
C ALA A 359 -12.12 10.26 -28.89
N LEU A 360 -11.62 9.99 -27.68
CA LEU A 360 -10.72 8.87 -27.38
C LEU A 360 -11.28 7.51 -27.82
N PHE A 361 -12.59 7.30 -27.62
CA PHE A 361 -13.22 6.01 -27.90
C PHE A 361 -14.00 5.96 -29.22
N THR A 362 -14.47 7.10 -29.72
CA THR A 362 -15.43 7.13 -30.83
C THR A 362 -14.98 7.99 -32.01
N GLY A 363 -13.78 8.57 -31.93
CA GLY A 363 -13.30 9.61 -32.84
C GLY A 363 -14.08 10.92 -32.72
N ALA A 364 -13.56 11.98 -33.31
CA ALA A 364 -14.19 13.29 -33.32
C ALA A 364 -13.90 14.06 -34.61
N GLN A 365 -14.83 14.93 -34.98
CA GLN A 365 -14.57 15.99 -35.94
C GLN A 365 -13.81 17.14 -35.26
N PRO A 366 -13.14 18.02 -36.01
CA PRO A 366 -12.49 19.20 -35.45
C PRO A 366 -13.49 20.05 -34.65
N GLN A 367 -13.14 20.37 -33.40
CA GLN A 367 -14.01 21.14 -32.49
C GLN A 367 -13.16 21.94 -31.49
N GLU A 368 -13.76 23.00 -30.95
CA GLU A 368 -13.12 23.86 -29.95
C GLU A 368 -13.29 23.28 -28.56
N CYS A 369 -12.17 23.21 -27.83
CA CYS A 369 -12.11 22.90 -26.40
C CYS A 369 -11.78 24.18 -25.64
N HIS A 370 -12.69 24.56 -24.74
CA HIS A 370 -12.56 25.75 -23.89
C HIS A 370 -12.00 25.36 -22.52
N LEU A 371 -11.03 26.13 -22.04
CA LEU A 371 -10.37 25.93 -20.74
C LEU A 371 -10.39 27.25 -19.95
N GLY A 372 -11.57 27.86 -19.84
CA GLY A 372 -11.81 29.19 -19.28
C GLY A 372 -11.82 30.30 -20.34
N GLU A 373 -12.12 31.53 -19.90
CA GLU A 373 -12.44 32.67 -20.78
C GLU A 373 -11.42 32.96 -21.90
N ASN A 374 -10.12 32.73 -21.65
CA ASN A 374 -9.04 33.17 -22.55
C ASN A 374 -8.29 32.01 -23.24
N LEU A 375 -8.66 30.76 -22.98
CA LEU A 375 -7.87 29.61 -23.40
C LEU A 375 -8.68 28.62 -24.21
N VAL A 376 -8.66 28.81 -25.53
CA VAL A 376 -9.29 27.92 -26.50
C VAL A 376 -8.23 27.08 -27.21
N ARG A 377 -8.50 25.79 -27.38
CA ARG A 377 -7.67 24.85 -28.14
C ARG A 377 -8.51 24.11 -29.16
N GLN A 378 -7.90 23.81 -30.30
CA GLN A 378 -8.55 23.03 -31.36
C GLN A 378 -8.25 21.55 -31.13
N LEU A 379 -9.28 20.75 -30.88
CA LEU A 379 -9.18 19.30 -31.00
C LEU A 379 -9.17 18.97 -32.50
N PRO A 380 -8.11 18.34 -33.05
CA PRO A 380 -8.10 17.92 -34.45
C PRO A 380 -9.09 16.77 -34.71
N ALA A 381 -9.31 16.46 -35.98
CA ALA A 381 -10.04 15.25 -36.35
C ALA A 381 -9.29 14.01 -35.82
N THR A 382 -10.00 13.10 -35.16
CA THR A 382 -9.44 11.87 -34.58
C THR A 382 -10.16 10.64 -35.14
N SER A 383 -9.41 9.56 -35.40
CA SER A 383 -9.99 8.30 -35.85
C SER A 383 -10.65 7.55 -34.69
N ALA A 384 -11.62 6.69 -35.01
CA ALA A 384 -12.27 5.82 -34.03
C ALA A 384 -11.43 4.57 -33.79
N GLU A 385 -10.32 4.73 -33.06
CA GLU A 385 -9.40 3.65 -32.66
C GLU A 385 -9.37 3.57 -31.13
N PRO A 386 -10.41 2.98 -30.50
CA PRO A 386 -10.53 2.97 -29.05
C PRO A 386 -9.37 2.20 -28.41
N PRO A 387 -8.73 2.74 -27.35
CA PRO A 387 -7.73 2.02 -26.58
C PRO A 387 -8.38 0.89 -25.77
N ALA A 388 -7.57 -0.10 -25.39
CA ALA A 388 -7.91 -1.10 -24.40
C ALA A 388 -7.79 -0.52 -22.98
N ASP A 389 -8.64 0.48 -22.67
CA ASP A 389 -8.68 1.16 -21.38
C ASP A 389 -10.13 1.19 -20.86
N ALA A 390 -10.47 0.17 -20.07
CA ALA A 390 -11.82 -0.02 -19.55
C ALA A 390 -12.20 1.06 -18.51
N ARG A 391 -11.23 1.55 -17.73
CA ARG A 391 -11.48 2.57 -16.70
C ARG A 391 -11.72 3.95 -17.32
N ALA A 392 -10.92 4.34 -18.31
CA ALA A 392 -11.14 5.58 -19.05
C ALA A 392 -12.48 5.55 -19.81
N TRP A 393 -12.92 4.39 -20.30
CA TRP A 393 -14.25 4.26 -20.91
C TRP A 393 -15.37 4.54 -19.91
N LEU A 394 -15.28 3.99 -18.68
CA LEU A 394 -16.24 4.27 -17.62
C LEU A 394 -16.29 5.75 -17.26
N ASP A 395 -15.13 6.39 -17.13
CA ASP A 395 -15.05 7.83 -16.89
C ASP A 395 -15.70 8.64 -18.02
N ALA A 396 -15.39 8.33 -19.29
CA ALA A 396 -15.96 9.00 -20.45
C ALA A 396 -17.49 8.85 -20.48
N LEU A 397 -18.02 7.65 -20.17
CA LEU A 397 -19.45 7.41 -20.08
C LEU A 397 -20.08 8.18 -18.93
N TYR A 398 -19.50 8.16 -17.72
CA TYR A 398 -20.03 8.90 -16.58
C TYR A 398 -20.07 10.40 -16.84
N LEU A 399 -19.02 10.97 -17.44
CA LEU A 399 -19.01 12.37 -17.86
C LEU A 399 -20.15 12.66 -18.84
N ALA A 400 -20.34 11.82 -19.86
CA ALA A 400 -21.41 11.98 -20.83
C ALA A 400 -22.80 11.88 -20.17
N VAL A 401 -22.98 11.01 -19.17
CA VAL A 401 -24.21 10.88 -18.38
C VAL A 401 -24.48 12.12 -17.53
N VAL A 402 -23.50 12.58 -16.76
CA VAL A 402 -23.63 13.81 -15.93
C VAL A 402 -23.95 15.01 -16.81
N CYS A 403 -23.23 15.14 -17.92
CA CYS A 403 -23.42 16.17 -18.93
C CYS A 403 -24.55 15.85 -19.92
N ARG A 404 -25.39 14.83 -19.67
CA ARG A 404 -26.59 14.45 -20.45
C ARG A 404 -26.41 14.51 -21.97
N GLN A 405 -25.25 14.10 -22.45
CA GLN A 405 -24.89 14.08 -23.87
C GLN A 405 -25.35 12.76 -24.49
N GLN A 406 -26.64 12.63 -24.77
CA GLN A 406 -27.27 11.37 -25.22
C GLN A 406 -26.64 10.78 -26.49
N ASP A 407 -26.25 11.63 -27.44
CA ASP A 407 -25.56 11.19 -28.66
C ASP A 407 -24.18 10.59 -28.35
N ARG A 408 -23.45 11.19 -27.41
CA ARG A 408 -22.13 10.70 -26.97
C ARG A 408 -22.27 9.40 -26.17
N ILE A 409 -23.26 9.29 -25.28
CA ILE A 409 -23.60 8.05 -24.56
C ILE A 409 -23.86 6.91 -25.55
N SER A 410 -24.70 7.17 -26.56
CA SER A 410 -25.07 6.18 -27.58
C SER A 410 -23.85 5.68 -28.37
N ARG A 411 -22.95 6.59 -28.76
CA ARG A 411 -21.70 6.25 -29.47
C ARG A 411 -20.71 5.49 -28.59
N LEU A 412 -20.54 5.88 -27.33
CA LEU A 412 -19.68 5.18 -26.37
C LEU A 412 -20.16 3.74 -26.14
N CYS A 413 -21.46 3.51 -26.10
CA CYS A 413 -22.04 2.17 -25.96
C CYS A 413 -21.87 1.27 -27.20
N GLN A 414 -21.42 1.82 -28.34
CA GLN A 414 -21.09 1.05 -29.54
C GLN A 414 -19.62 0.59 -29.58
N VAL A 415 -18.79 1.03 -28.64
CA VAL A 415 -17.39 0.57 -28.53
C VAL A 415 -17.38 -0.94 -28.26
N PRO A 416 -16.69 -1.75 -29.07
CA PRO A 416 -16.69 -3.20 -28.89
C PRO A 416 -16.12 -3.61 -27.52
N LEU A 417 -16.88 -4.39 -26.76
CA LEU A 417 -16.43 -4.94 -25.48
C LEU A 417 -15.17 -5.81 -25.64
N GLU A 418 -14.98 -6.46 -26.80
CA GLU A 418 -13.78 -7.23 -27.12
C GLU A 418 -12.50 -6.37 -27.16
N THR A 419 -12.61 -5.08 -27.52
CA THR A 419 -11.47 -4.15 -27.44
C THR A 419 -11.15 -3.85 -25.98
N LEU A 420 -12.16 -3.57 -25.17
CA LEU A 420 -11.96 -3.25 -23.74
C LEU A 420 -11.50 -4.47 -22.94
N ARG A 421 -11.86 -5.69 -23.35
CA ARG A 421 -11.38 -6.94 -22.73
C ARG A 421 -9.88 -7.17 -22.93
N GLN A 422 -9.24 -6.46 -23.86
CA GLN A 422 -7.78 -6.49 -24.02
C GLN A 422 -7.05 -5.72 -22.90
N ASP A 423 -7.79 -4.97 -22.08
CA ASP A 423 -7.26 -4.30 -20.90
C ASP A 423 -6.95 -5.34 -19.82
N ASP A 424 -5.68 -5.72 -19.70
CA ASP A 424 -5.19 -6.67 -18.71
C ASP A 424 -5.00 -6.04 -17.31
N SER A 425 -5.39 -4.77 -17.13
CA SER A 425 -5.21 -4.02 -15.88
C SER A 425 -6.41 -4.04 -14.94
N VAL A 426 -7.56 -4.49 -15.42
CA VAL A 426 -8.82 -4.46 -14.68
C VAL A 426 -9.27 -5.85 -14.28
N ASP A 427 -9.90 -5.93 -13.11
CA ASP A 427 -10.62 -7.14 -12.72
C ASP A 427 -11.89 -7.32 -13.55
N GLU A 428 -12.37 -8.56 -13.61
CA GLU A 428 -13.49 -8.97 -14.45
C GLU A 428 -14.77 -8.15 -14.19
N TYR A 429 -15.02 -7.70 -12.96
CA TYR A 429 -16.20 -6.91 -12.61
C TYR A 429 -16.29 -5.59 -13.38
N VAL A 430 -15.14 -4.98 -13.74
CA VAL A 430 -15.12 -3.72 -14.50
C VAL A 430 -15.72 -3.97 -15.89
N LEU A 431 -15.34 -5.09 -16.53
CA LEU A 431 -15.85 -5.47 -17.85
C LEU A 431 -17.33 -5.85 -17.79
N HIS A 432 -17.77 -6.60 -16.78
CA HIS A 432 -19.20 -6.90 -16.57
C HIS A 432 -20.00 -5.63 -16.31
N TRP A 433 -19.43 -4.67 -15.59
CA TRP A 433 -20.09 -3.39 -15.32
C TRP A 433 -20.25 -2.54 -16.59
N ILE A 434 -19.21 -2.48 -17.41
CA ILE A 434 -19.27 -1.86 -18.75
C ILE A 434 -20.37 -2.53 -19.58
N ASP A 435 -20.40 -3.86 -19.64
CA ASP A 435 -21.39 -4.61 -20.41
C ASP A 435 -22.82 -4.36 -19.91
N THR A 436 -23.01 -4.24 -18.59
CA THR A 436 -24.28 -3.85 -17.96
C THR A 436 -24.74 -2.47 -18.45
N LEU A 437 -23.85 -1.47 -18.40
CA LEU A 437 -24.16 -0.11 -18.83
C LEU A 437 -24.42 -0.03 -20.34
N GLN A 438 -23.61 -0.68 -21.17
CA GLN A 438 -23.83 -0.76 -22.62
C GLN A 438 -25.20 -1.36 -22.95
N THR A 439 -25.58 -2.43 -22.24
CA THR A 439 -26.88 -3.11 -22.41
C THR A 439 -28.04 -2.21 -22.02
N TYR A 440 -27.91 -1.51 -20.89
CA TYR A 440 -28.93 -0.57 -20.40
C TYR A 440 -29.15 0.60 -21.36
N PHE A 441 -28.09 1.31 -21.74
CA PHE A 441 -28.20 2.48 -22.63
C PHE A 441 -28.57 2.12 -24.07
N SER A 442 -28.29 0.89 -24.50
CA SER A 442 -28.76 0.36 -25.79
C SER A 442 -30.24 -0.06 -25.80
N SER A 443 -30.99 0.21 -24.72
CA SER A 443 -32.41 -0.13 -24.57
C SER A 443 -32.73 -1.62 -24.81
N ARG A 444 -31.82 -2.50 -24.36
CA ARG A 444 -32.03 -3.96 -24.40
C ARG A 444 -33.03 -4.40 -23.30
N PRO A 445 -33.58 -5.63 -23.39
CA PRO A 445 -34.48 -6.15 -22.35
C PRO A 445 -33.90 -6.04 -20.95
N MET A 446 -34.74 -5.70 -19.97
CA MET A 446 -34.30 -5.52 -18.59
C MET A 446 -33.74 -6.81 -17.97
N ASP A 447 -34.21 -7.98 -18.40
CA ASP A 447 -33.70 -9.27 -17.95
C ASP A 447 -32.20 -9.44 -18.29
N ASP A 448 -31.77 -8.97 -19.47
CA ASP A 448 -30.37 -9.00 -19.89
C ASP A 448 -29.52 -8.05 -19.02
N VAL A 449 -30.05 -6.87 -18.70
CA VAL A 449 -29.40 -5.90 -17.81
C VAL A 449 -29.20 -6.49 -16.43
N VAL A 450 -30.24 -7.12 -15.86
CA VAL A 450 -30.19 -7.74 -14.53
C VAL A 450 -29.19 -8.89 -14.50
N GLN A 451 -29.15 -9.74 -15.52
CA GLN A 451 -28.19 -10.84 -15.59
C GLN A 451 -26.73 -10.33 -15.56
N LYS A 452 -26.42 -9.28 -16.33
CA LYS A 452 -25.07 -8.69 -16.38
C LYS A 452 -24.73 -7.97 -15.09
N LEU A 453 -25.69 -7.27 -14.49
CA LEU A 453 -25.53 -6.63 -13.20
C LEU A 453 -25.20 -7.64 -12.10
N LEU A 454 -25.86 -8.80 -12.08
CA LEU A 454 -25.53 -9.88 -11.15
C LEU A 454 -24.09 -10.40 -11.36
N ALA A 455 -23.66 -10.57 -12.61
CA ALA A 455 -22.28 -10.95 -12.90
C ALA A 455 -21.26 -9.91 -12.40
N THR A 456 -21.57 -8.61 -12.54
CA THR A 456 -20.76 -7.53 -11.94
C THR A 456 -20.68 -7.68 -10.42
N MET A 457 -21.82 -7.91 -9.75
CA MET A 457 -21.86 -8.03 -8.30
C MET A 457 -21.05 -9.24 -7.83
N ASP A 458 -21.19 -10.40 -8.47
CA ASP A 458 -20.48 -11.63 -8.11
C ASP A 458 -18.97 -11.51 -8.30
N THR A 459 -18.53 -10.91 -9.41
CA THR A 459 -17.09 -10.73 -9.72
C THR A 459 -16.45 -9.55 -8.99
N SER A 460 -17.24 -8.69 -8.35
CA SER A 460 -16.75 -7.60 -7.48
C SER A 460 -16.44 -8.06 -6.05
N MET A 461 -16.78 -9.31 -5.71
CA MET A 461 -16.56 -9.86 -4.36
C MET A 461 -15.05 -9.95 -4.03
N PRO A 462 -14.64 -9.75 -2.76
CA PRO A 462 -13.23 -9.70 -2.39
C PRO A 462 -12.38 -10.92 -2.77
N ASP A 463 -13.00 -12.09 -2.95
CA ASP A 463 -12.30 -13.33 -3.29
C ASP A 463 -12.08 -13.50 -4.81
N ALA A 464 -12.76 -12.70 -5.64
CA ALA A 464 -12.61 -12.69 -7.10
C ALA A 464 -11.60 -11.64 -7.60
N LEU A 465 -11.18 -10.70 -6.73
CA LEU A 465 -10.28 -9.61 -7.10
C LEU A 465 -8.82 -10.06 -7.22
N THR A 466 -8.18 -9.66 -8.31
CA THR A 466 -6.78 -9.94 -8.66
C THR A 466 -5.93 -8.67 -8.72
N HIS A 467 -6.51 -7.56 -9.21
CA HIS A 467 -5.76 -6.34 -9.51
C HIS A 467 -6.08 -5.19 -8.55
N ALA A 468 -7.35 -4.83 -8.37
CA ALA A 468 -7.74 -3.67 -7.60
C ALA A 468 -7.75 -3.96 -6.08
N PRO A 469 -7.35 -2.98 -5.22
CA PRO A 469 -7.49 -3.12 -3.78
C PRO A 469 -8.93 -3.34 -3.36
N LYS A 470 -9.16 -4.27 -2.43
CA LYS A 470 -10.50 -4.61 -1.91
C LYS A 470 -11.25 -3.40 -1.38
N ASP A 471 -10.57 -2.58 -0.60
CA ASP A 471 -11.13 -1.34 -0.06
C ASP A 471 -11.49 -0.35 -1.17
N PHE A 472 -10.69 -0.25 -2.24
CA PHE A 472 -11.03 0.61 -3.37
C PHE A 472 -12.26 0.09 -4.12
N VAL A 473 -12.32 -1.22 -4.40
CA VAL A 473 -13.48 -1.81 -5.07
C VAL A 473 -14.74 -1.61 -4.24
N ASN A 474 -14.69 -1.95 -2.94
CA ASN A 474 -15.84 -1.83 -2.06
C ASN A 474 -16.31 -0.39 -1.89
N ARG A 475 -15.38 0.55 -1.65
CA ARG A 475 -15.70 1.92 -1.23
C ARG A 475 -15.89 2.89 -2.39
N ILE A 476 -15.34 2.59 -3.56
CA ILE A 476 -15.39 3.46 -4.75
C ILE A 476 -16.11 2.77 -5.92
N ASP A 477 -15.53 1.70 -6.48
CA ASP A 477 -16.00 1.16 -7.78
C ASP A 477 -17.36 0.45 -7.67
N TYR A 478 -17.68 -0.17 -6.53
CA TYR A 478 -18.95 -0.87 -6.31
C TYR A 478 -20.13 0.10 -6.05
N GLN A 479 -19.85 1.31 -5.59
CA GLN A 479 -20.88 2.29 -5.22
C GLN A 479 -21.86 2.64 -6.37
N PRO A 480 -21.40 2.95 -7.60
CA PRO A 480 -22.32 3.13 -8.73
C PRO A 480 -23.13 1.87 -9.08
N VAL A 481 -22.56 0.67 -8.90
CA VAL A 481 -23.28 -0.61 -9.13
C VAL A 481 -24.43 -0.77 -8.13
N ALA A 482 -24.17 -0.50 -6.85
CA ALA A 482 -25.18 -0.54 -5.80
C ALA A 482 -26.31 0.47 -6.04
N LEU A 483 -25.97 1.69 -6.43
CA LEU A 483 -26.94 2.74 -6.80
C LEU A 483 -27.78 2.33 -8.02
N PHE A 484 -27.13 1.82 -9.06
CA PHE A 484 -27.80 1.39 -10.28
C PHE A 484 -28.79 0.23 -10.03
N HIS A 485 -28.42 -0.73 -9.18
CA HIS A 485 -29.34 -1.78 -8.76
C HIS A 485 -30.62 -1.21 -8.14
N ARG A 486 -30.53 -0.20 -7.26
CA ARG A 486 -31.71 0.45 -6.67
C ARG A 486 -32.50 1.29 -7.67
N LEU A 487 -31.81 1.95 -8.61
CA LEU A 487 -32.43 2.66 -9.72
C LEU A 487 -33.29 1.72 -10.57
N VAL A 488 -32.73 0.60 -11.01
CA VAL A 488 -33.43 -0.41 -11.83
C VAL A 488 -34.59 -1.05 -11.07
N ALA A 489 -34.42 -1.30 -9.77
CA ALA A 489 -35.49 -1.81 -8.90
C ALA A 489 -36.61 -0.78 -8.61
N ARG A 490 -36.42 0.50 -9.00
CA ARG A 490 -37.32 1.62 -8.69
C ARG A 490 -37.57 1.81 -7.19
N ASP A 491 -36.58 1.49 -6.37
CA ASP A 491 -36.67 1.62 -4.92
C ASP A 491 -36.10 2.97 -4.48
N HIS A 492 -36.98 3.97 -4.35
CA HIS A 492 -36.59 5.35 -4.06
C HIS A 492 -35.91 5.49 -2.69
N ASP A 493 -36.44 4.81 -1.67
CA ASP A 493 -35.93 4.88 -0.31
C ASP A 493 -34.57 4.19 -0.19
N ALA A 494 -34.44 2.99 -0.79
CA ALA A 494 -33.16 2.29 -0.81
C ALA A 494 -32.12 3.02 -1.65
N PHE A 495 -32.51 3.68 -2.74
CA PHE A 495 -31.61 4.53 -3.53
C PHE A 495 -31.07 5.70 -2.71
N ALA A 496 -31.95 6.43 -2.01
CA ALA A 496 -31.54 7.57 -1.19
C ALA A 496 -30.56 7.15 -0.07
N LYS A 497 -30.82 6.00 0.57
CA LYS A 497 -29.92 5.43 1.57
C LYS A 497 -28.58 5.01 0.97
N ALA A 498 -28.60 4.29 -0.15
CA ALA A 498 -27.39 3.85 -0.84
C ALA A 498 -26.56 5.04 -1.35
N LEU A 499 -27.19 6.15 -1.75
CA LEU A 499 -26.50 7.37 -2.13
C LEU A 499 -25.78 8.00 -0.93
N ALA A 500 -26.43 8.08 0.22
CA ALA A 500 -25.78 8.57 1.44
C ALA A 500 -24.59 7.70 1.86
N GLU A 501 -24.73 6.37 1.77
CA GLU A 501 -23.65 5.41 2.03
C GLU A 501 -22.50 5.59 1.04
N ALA A 502 -22.78 5.69 -0.27
CA ALA A 502 -21.77 5.91 -1.30
C ALA A 502 -20.95 7.18 -1.08
N LEU A 503 -21.58 8.27 -0.65
CA LEU A 503 -20.88 9.52 -0.34
C LEU A 503 -20.04 9.41 0.94
N ALA A 504 -20.50 8.67 1.94
CA ALA A 504 -19.73 8.40 3.15
C ALA A 504 -18.51 7.51 2.85
N GLU A 505 -18.66 6.50 1.98
CA GLU A 505 -17.55 5.64 1.56
C GLU A 505 -16.52 6.41 0.73
N HIS A 506 -16.97 7.26 -0.19
CA HIS A 506 -16.09 8.18 -0.92
C HIS A 506 -15.33 9.09 0.04
N ALA A 507 -16.03 9.74 0.98
CA ALA A 507 -15.40 10.61 1.98
C ALA A 507 -14.33 9.88 2.81
N GLY A 508 -14.65 8.67 3.29
CA GLY A 508 -13.74 7.92 4.13
C GLY A 508 -12.60 7.23 3.37
N TYR A 509 -12.74 6.97 2.07
CA TYR A 509 -11.65 6.43 1.24
C TYR A 509 -10.64 7.53 0.92
N TRP A 510 -11.12 8.72 0.54
CA TRP A 510 -10.25 9.83 0.18
C TRP A 510 -9.72 10.60 1.38
N GLY A 511 -10.43 10.65 2.50
CA GLY A 511 -10.03 11.40 3.69
C GLY A 511 -9.71 12.87 3.37
N GLU A 512 -8.54 13.34 3.78
CA GLU A 512 -8.04 14.70 3.50
C GLU A 512 -7.31 14.81 2.14
N SER A 513 -7.36 13.78 1.30
CA SER A 513 -6.66 13.75 0.02
C SER A 513 -6.98 14.97 -0.84
N ALA A 514 -5.92 15.55 -1.39
CA ALA A 514 -6.03 16.68 -2.30
C ALA A 514 -6.24 16.27 -3.77
N ALA A 515 -6.28 14.96 -4.05
CA ALA A 515 -6.44 14.44 -5.40
C ALA A 515 -7.73 14.97 -6.05
N PRO A 516 -7.72 15.32 -7.35
CA PRO A 516 -8.93 15.76 -8.04
C PRO A 516 -10.10 14.79 -7.87
N ARG A 517 -9.87 13.47 -7.98
CA ARG A 517 -10.92 12.46 -7.78
C ARG A 517 -11.55 12.46 -6.39
N ALA A 518 -10.85 12.94 -5.36
CA ALA A 518 -11.44 13.11 -4.03
C ALA A 518 -12.57 14.16 -4.02
N ARG A 519 -12.57 15.12 -4.97
CA ARG A 519 -13.49 16.26 -4.98
C ARG A 519 -14.88 15.92 -5.52
N VAL A 520 -14.99 14.90 -6.38
CA VAL A 520 -16.24 14.51 -7.03
C VAL A 520 -16.36 12.99 -7.07
N ALA A 521 -17.46 12.48 -6.54
CA ALA A 521 -17.82 11.07 -6.62
C ALA A 521 -18.45 10.79 -8.00
N LEU A 522 -17.63 10.71 -9.07
CA LEU A 522 -18.11 10.75 -10.46
C LEU A 522 -19.12 9.65 -10.81
N GLY A 523 -18.87 8.39 -10.40
CA GLY A 523 -19.81 7.29 -10.61
C GLY A 523 -21.15 7.53 -9.88
N PRO A 524 -21.14 7.78 -8.56
CA PRO A 524 -22.34 8.18 -7.83
C PRO A 524 -23.06 9.42 -8.40
N LEU A 525 -22.32 10.43 -8.89
CA LEU A 525 -22.89 11.60 -9.55
C LEU A 525 -23.61 11.24 -10.86
N ALA A 526 -23.04 10.34 -11.66
CA ALA A 526 -23.69 9.85 -12.87
C ALA A 526 -24.99 9.11 -12.54
N MET A 527 -24.97 8.21 -11.54
CA MET A 527 -26.17 7.49 -11.11
C MET A 527 -27.23 8.41 -10.51
N ALA A 528 -26.82 9.39 -9.70
CA ALA A 528 -27.70 10.42 -9.15
C ALA A 528 -28.31 11.31 -10.26
N SER A 529 -27.54 11.63 -11.30
CA SER A 529 -28.04 12.40 -12.45
C SER A 529 -29.11 11.62 -13.23
N LEU A 530 -28.92 10.30 -13.42
CA LEU A 530 -29.95 9.43 -13.99
C LEU A 530 -31.18 9.36 -13.10
N ALA A 531 -31.00 9.13 -11.80
CA ALA A 531 -32.10 9.06 -10.84
C ALA A 531 -32.93 10.35 -10.81
N TYR A 532 -32.27 11.51 -10.84
CA TYR A 532 -32.92 12.81 -10.95
C TYR A 532 -33.78 12.93 -12.22
N ASP A 533 -33.23 12.51 -13.37
CA ASP A 533 -33.95 12.51 -14.65
C ASP A 533 -35.13 11.50 -14.66
N TYR A 534 -35.13 10.51 -13.75
CA TYR A 534 -36.25 9.59 -13.46
C TYR A 534 -37.13 10.03 -12.27
N GLU A 535 -37.03 11.28 -11.83
CA GLU A 535 -37.84 11.89 -10.78
C GLU A 535 -37.64 11.27 -9.37
N PHE A 536 -36.49 10.66 -9.11
CA PHE A 536 -36.13 10.23 -7.75
C PHE A 536 -35.87 11.46 -6.87
N PRO A 537 -36.31 11.46 -5.60
CA PRO A 537 -36.03 12.55 -4.68
C PRO A 537 -34.55 12.54 -4.28
N ILE A 538 -33.83 13.59 -4.65
CA ILE A 538 -32.42 13.80 -4.26
C ILE A 538 -32.32 15.14 -3.53
N ALA A 539 -31.64 15.15 -2.39
CA ALA A 539 -31.42 16.39 -1.65
C ALA A 539 -30.58 17.37 -2.51
N PRO A 540 -30.93 18.68 -2.54
CA PRO A 540 -30.34 19.66 -3.45
C PRO A 540 -28.86 19.97 -3.18
N ALA A 541 -28.39 19.72 -1.96
CA ALA A 541 -26.99 19.90 -1.59
C ALA A 541 -26.46 18.60 -0.98
N GLN A 542 -25.52 17.97 -1.68
CA GLN A 542 -24.85 16.75 -1.26
C GLN A 542 -23.34 16.94 -1.39
N PRO A 543 -22.53 16.45 -0.44
CA PRO A 543 -21.07 16.53 -0.57
C PRO A 543 -20.62 15.72 -1.78
N TYR A 544 -19.57 16.17 -2.46
CA TYR A 544 -18.98 15.51 -3.65
C TYR A 544 -19.89 15.40 -4.89
N LEU A 545 -21.11 15.95 -4.85
CA LEU A 545 -22.04 15.99 -5.98
C LEU A 545 -22.34 17.45 -6.35
N PRO A 546 -21.67 18.02 -7.36
CA PRO A 546 -21.91 19.41 -7.73
C PRO A 546 -23.35 19.63 -8.19
N THR A 547 -24.06 20.50 -7.47
CA THR A 547 -25.52 20.67 -7.60
C THR A 547 -25.97 20.93 -9.03
N TYR A 548 -25.32 21.85 -9.77
CA TYR A 548 -25.75 22.23 -11.11
C TYR A 548 -25.42 21.19 -12.18
N LEU A 549 -24.42 20.35 -11.92
CA LEU A 549 -24.19 19.15 -12.73
C LEU A 549 -25.24 18.08 -12.45
N LEU A 550 -25.70 17.94 -11.21
CA LEU A 550 -26.71 16.96 -10.82
C LEU A 550 -28.11 17.31 -11.28
N ASN A 551 -28.56 18.57 -11.11
CA ASN A 551 -29.97 18.95 -11.22
C ASN A 551 -30.39 19.54 -12.58
N ARG A 552 -29.49 19.53 -13.57
CA ARG A 552 -29.73 20.00 -14.94
C ARG A 552 -29.79 21.53 -15.12
N GLU A 553 -29.59 22.31 -14.06
CA GLU A 553 -29.57 23.79 -14.10
C GLU A 553 -28.22 24.30 -14.63
N ARG A 554 -27.92 23.98 -15.89
CA ARG A 554 -26.68 24.44 -16.53
C ARG A 554 -26.68 25.95 -16.70
N ILE A 555 -25.49 26.51 -16.58
CA ILE A 555 -25.24 27.90 -16.93
C ILE A 555 -24.91 28.03 -18.43
N GLU A 556 -24.40 26.97 -19.06
CA GLU A 556 -23.99 26.94 -20.48
C GLU A 556 -24.30 25.60 -21.19
N GLU A 557 -24.40 25.64 -22.51
CA GLU A 557 -24.53 24.44 -23.36
C GLU A 557 -23.15 23.84 -23.66
N ILE A 558 -23.04 22.50 -23.59
CA ILE A 558 -21.80 21.78 -23.89
C ILE A 558 -21.83 21.35 -25.37
N PRO A 559 -20.86 21.79 -26.20
CA PRO A 559 -20.79 21.45 -27.62
C PRO A 559 -20.48 19.97 -27.93
#